data_AF-A0A7V2MUR6-F1
#
_entry.id   AF-A0A7V2MUR6-F1
#
_cell.length_a   1.000
_cell.length_b   1.000
_cell.length_c   1.000
_cell.angle_alpha   90.00
_cell.angle_beta   90.00
_cell.angle_gamma   90.00
#
_symmetry.space_group_name_H-M   'P 1'
#
loop_
_entity.id
_entity.type
_entity.pdbx_description
1 polymer ?
#
loop_
_entity_poly.entity_id
_entity_poly.type
_entity_poly.pdbx_seq_one_letter_code
_entity_poly.pdbx_strand_id
1 'polypeptide(L)'
;MRARPPAPRPRRRRPGGRRAHRVRLLVLWLHVLGAIVWLGGLAYQAHGLLPAARRGEVAAFAAAAARWRAAAWVALSLVVVTGVYNLTGLGPLEALVARGAGLVLAAKVLLVLVLVPVASQRDFAQVPRLRRLLAAGEDPGPALRAIAWLDRAALALGVVIVYLGLALARR
;
A
#
# COMPACT_ATOMS: atom_id res chain seq x y z
N MET A 1 -53.72 34.65 -27.20
CA MET A 1 -53.02 33.40 -27.60
C MET A 1 -51.72 33.30 -26.80
N ARG A 2 -51.71 32.59 -25.66
CA ARG A 2 -50.53 32.46 -24.78
C ARG A 2 -49.68 31.27 -25.24
N ALA A 3 -48.43 31.52 -25.65
CA ALA A 3 -47.49 30.48 -26.06
C ALA A 3 -47.13 29.57 -24.87
N ARG A 4 -47.27 28.24 -25.05
CA ARG A 4 -46.83 27.23 -24.07
C ARG A 4 -45.30 27.28 -23.92
N PRO A 5 -44.75 27.21 -22.69
CA PRO A 5 -43.31 27.10 -22.51
C PRO A 5 -42.80 25.77 -23.08
N PRO A 6 -41.58 25.75 -23.65
CA PRO A 6 -41.01 24.55 -24.24
C PRO A 6 -40.77 23.48 -23.17
N ALA A 7 -41.17 22.25 -23.50
CA ALA A 7 -40.97 21.09 -22.62
C ALA A 7 -39.46 20.87 -22.34
N PRO A 8 -39.08 20.48 -21.11
CA PRO A 8 -37.69 20.24 -20.76
C PRO A 8 -37.12 19.08 -21.59
N ARG A 9 -36.06 19.34 -22.35
CA ARG A 9 -35.36 18.33 -23.14
C ARG A 9 -34.82 17.23 -22.21
N PRO A 10 -34.99 15.93 -22.53
CA PRO A 10 -34.44 14.86 -21.71
C PRO A 10 -32.92 14.96 -21.66
N ARG A 11 -32.37 15.12 -20.45
CA ARG A 11 -30.92 15.09 -20.20
C ARG A 11 -30.36 13.75 -20.69
N ARG A 12 -29.75 13.74 -21.88
CA ARG A 12 -28.98 12.59 -22.40
C ARG A 12 -27.89 12.26 -21.39
N ARG A 13 -28.05 11.14 -20.66
CA ARG A 13 -27.00 10.59 -19.80
C ARG A 13 -25.78 10.25 -20.67
N ARG A 14 -24.67 10.98 -20.50
CA ARG A 14 -23.44 10.76 -21.27
C ARG A 14 -22.92 9.32 -21.05
N PRO A 15 -22.77 8.49 -22.10
CA PRO A 15 -22.34 7.09 -21.96
C PRO A 15 -20.98 6.92 -21.27
N GLY A 16 -20.10 7.93 -21.36
CA GLY A 16 -18.76 7.94 -20.78
C GLY A 16 -18.73 7.87 -19.24
N GLY A 17 -19.77 8.36 -18.55
CA GLY A 17 -19.81 8.38 -17.09
C GLY A 17 -19.79 6.99 -16.45
N ARG A 18 -20.49 6.02 -17.06
CA ARG A 18 -20.57 4.64 -16.55
C ARG A 18 -19.27 3.86 -16.74
N ARG A 19 -18.52 4.12 -17.83
CA ARG A 19 -17.21 3.49 -18.06
C ARG A 19 -16.16 4.06 -17.10
N ALA A 20 -16.07 5.38 -16.99
CA ALA A 20 -15.13 6.04 -16.10
C ALA A 20 -15.36 5.68 -14.62
N HIS A 21 -16.62 5.55 -14.20
CA HIS A 21 -16.96 5.10 -12.85
C HIS A 21 -16.51 3.65 -12.59
N ARG A 22 -16.75 2.73 -13.54
CA ARG A 22 -16.30 1.33 -13.43
C ARG A 22 -14.79 1.20 -13.35
N VAL A 23 -14.05 1.99 -14.14
CA VAL A 23 -12.58 2.02 -14.09
C VAL A 23 -12.09 2.51 -12.73
N ARG A 24 -12.65 3.60 -12.21
CA ARG A 24 -12.28 4.09 -10.86
C ARG A 24 -12.56 3.08 -9.77
N LEU A 25 -13.71 2.40 -9.81
CA LEU A 25 -14.04 1.36 -8.86
C LEU A 25 -13.06 0.19 -8.94
N LEU A 26 -12.71 -0.25 -10.16
CA LEU A 26 -11.73 -1.31 -10.37
C LEU A 26 -10.35 -0.92 -9.83
N VAL A 27 -9.89 0.31 -10.08
CA VAL A 27 -8.60 0.80 -9.59
C VAL A 27 -8.60 0.89 -8.06
N LEU A 28 -9.67 1.37 -7.44
CA LEU A 28 -9.82 1.38 -5.99
C LEU A 28 -9.82 -0.05 -5.41
N TRP A 29 -10.54 -0.96 -6.04
CA TRP A 29 -10.58 -2.36 -5.64
C TRP A 29 -9.19 -3.01 -5.71
N LEU A 30 -8.45 -2.79 -6.81
CA LEU A 30 -7.06 -3.25 -6.96
C LEU A 30 -6.11 -2.62 -5.94
N HIS A 31 -6.30 -1.34 -5.61
CA HIS A 31 -5.52 -0.65 -4.57
C HIS A 31 -5.69 -1.34 -3.21
N VAL A 32 -6.94 -1.60 -2.83
CA VAL A 32 -7.26 -2.26 -1.57
C VAL A 32 -6.77 -3.70 -1.56
N LEU A 33 -6.94 -4.44 -2.65
CA LEU A 33 -6.44 -5.81 -2.76
C LEU A 33 -4.92 -5.88 -2.63
N GLY A 34 -4.19 -4.98 -3.32
CA GLY A 34 -2.74 -4.88 -3.19
C GLY A 34 -2.32 -4.54 -1.77
N ALA A 35 -3.04 -3.64 -1.09
CA ALA A 35 -2.76 -3.28 0.30
C ALA A 35 -2.99 -4.46 1.25
N ILE A 36 -4.06 -5.24 1.05
CA ILE A 36 -4.35 -6.46 1.83
C ILE A 36 -3.23 -7.49 1.66
N VAL A 37 -2.85 -7.77 0.41
CA VAL A 37 -1.79 -8.75 0.11
C VAL A 37 -0.46 -8.32 0.71
N TRP A 38 -0.07 -7.06 0.52
CA TRP A 38 1.20 -6.55 1.01
C TRP A 38 1.24 -6.50 2.54
N LEU A 39 0.24 -5.87 3.17
CA LEU A 39 0.19 -5.68 4.63
C LEU A 39 -0.03 -7.02 5.35
N GLY A 40 -0.88 -7.89 4.81
CA GLY A 40 -1.14 -9.22 5.34
C GLY A 40 0.09 -10.13 5.28
N GLY A 41 0.82 -10.12 4.17
CA GLY A 41 2.07 -10.88 4.06
C GLY A 41 3.18 -10.35 4.96
N LEU A 42 3.26 -9.03 5.15
CA LEU A 42 4.18 -8.44 6.14
C LEU A 42 3.80 -8.83 7.57
N ALA A 43 2.51 -8.82 7.91
CA ALA A 43 2.02 -9.24 9.22
C ALA A 43 2.30 -10.73 9.48
N TYR A 44 2.08 -11.58 8.48
CA TYR A 44 2.40 -13.01 8.56
C TYR A 44 3.90 -13.26 8.77
N GLN A 45 4.77 -12.52 8.08
CA GLN A 45 6.21 -12.64 8.29
C GLN A 45 6.61 -12.17 9.71
N ALA A 46 6.10 -11.02 10.17
CA ALA A 46 6.47 -10.43 11.45
C ALA A 46 5.96 -11.21 12.66
N HIS A 47 4.76 -11.79 12.57
CA HIS A 47 4.07 -12.43 13.68
C HIS A 47 3.97 -13.95 13.58
N GLY A 48 4.08 -14.53 12.39
CA GLY A 48 4.08 -15.97 12.16
C GLY A 48 5.49 -16.53 12.00
N LEU A 49 6.17 -16.14 10.91
CA LEU A 49 7.45 -16.76 10.53
C LEU A 49 8.63 -16.29 11.39
N LEU A 50 8.69 -15.01 11.75
CA LEU A 50 9.82 -14.45 12.50
C LEU A 50 9.93 -15.02 13.92
N PRO A 51 8.84 -15.25 14.69
CA PRO A 51 8.92 -15.99 15.94
C PRO A 51 9.44 -17.42 15.78
N ALA A 52 9.08 -18.12 14.69
CA ALA A 52 9.62 -19.44 14.39
C ALA A 52 11.13 -19.38 14.08
N ALA A 53 11.55 -18.37 13.30
CA ALA A 53 12.97 -18.12 13.02
C ALA A 53 13.80 -17.95 14.29
N ARG A 54 13.27 -17.21 15.28
CA ARG A 54 13.93 -17.02 16.59
C ARG A 54 14.07 -18.30 17.41
N ARG A 55 13.31 -19.35 17.09
CA ARG A 55 13.40 -20.68 17.73
C ARG A 55 14.29 -21.67 16.95
N GLY A 56 15.00 -21.20 15.91
CA GLY A 56 15.94 -22.01 15.14
C GLY A 56 15.57 -22.21 13.67
N GLU A 57 14.35 -21.85 13.24
CA GLU A 57 13.88 -22.05 11.84
C GLU A 57 14.35 -20.93 10.89
N VAL A 58 15.57 -20.42 11.08
CA VAL A 58 16.06 -19.22 10.38
C VAL A 58 16.18 -19.44 8.86
N ALA A 59 16.63 -20.63 8.45
CA ALA A 59 16.76 -20.98 7.03
C ALA A 59 15.42 -21.01 6.30
N ALA A 60 14.39 -21.59 6.94
CA ALA A 60 13.02 -21.63 6.40
C ALA A 60 12.46 -20.20 6.26
N PHE A 61 12.64 -19.36 7.29
CA PHE A 61 12.27 -17.94 7.24
C PHE A 61 12.98 -17.20 6.09
N ALA A 62 14.30 -17.35 5.94
CA ALA A 62 15.06 -16.66 4.90
C ALA A 62 14.66 -17.09 3.48
N ALA A 63 14.33 -18.38 3.29
CA ALA A 63 13.80 -18.88 2.03
C ALA A 63 12.39 -18.35 1.74
N ALA A 64 11.49 -18.38 2.73
CA ALA A 64 10.14 -17.84 2.60
C ALA A 64 10.15 -16.34 2.29
N ALA A 65 10.96 -15.55 3.02
CA ALA A 65 11.11 -14.12 2.81
C ALA A 65 11.64 -13.79 1.40
N ALA A 66 12.61 -14.55 0.90
CA ALA A 66 13.15 -14.37 -0.45
C ALA A 66 12.12 -14.68 -1.55
N ARG A 67 11.29 -15.72 -1.36
CA ARG A 67 10.20 -16.07 -2.29
C ARG A 67 9.08 -15.04 -2.24
N TRP A 68 8.71 -14.59 -1.05
CA TRP A 68 7.66 -13.59 -0.84
C TRP A 68 8.00 -12.25 -1.47
N ARG A 69 9.29 -11.88 -1.53
CA ARG A 69 9.76 -10.60 -2.08
C ARG A 69 9.10 -10.25 -3.41
N ALA A 70 9.06 -11.16 -4.39
CA ALA A 70 8.46 -10.87 -5.69
C ALA A 70 6.97 -10.48 -5.57
N ALA A 71 6.19 -11.24 -4.81
CA ALA A 71 4.77 -10.95 -4.56
C ALA A 71 4.59 -9.64 -3.78
N ALA A 72 5.45 -9.37 -2.78
CA ALA A 72 5.44 -8.15 -2.01
C ALA A 72 5.66 -6.91 -2.90
N TRP A 73 6.67 -6.94 -3.77
CA TRP A 73 6.98 -5.82 -4.66
C TRP A 73 5.94 -5.61 -5.76
N VAL A 74 5.34 -6.68 -6.28
CA VAL A 74 4.19 -6.58 -7.20
C VAL A 74 3.01 -5.91 -6.49
N ALA A 75 2.67 -6.37 -5.28
CA ALA A 75 1.57 -5.80 -4.51
C ALA A 75 1.83 -4.33 -4.13
N LEU A 76 3.04 -3.99 -3.68
CA LEU A 76 3.44 -2.62 -3.36
C LEU A 76 3.40 -1.71 -4.59
N SER A 77 3.92 -2.17 -5.72
CA SER A 77 3.87 -1.43 -6.99
C SER A 77 2.42 -1.18 -7.42
N LEU A 78 1.56 -2.19 -7.31
CA LEU A 78 0.13 -2.06 -7.59
C LEU A 78 -0.50 -0.98 -6.69
N VAL A 79 -0.23 -1.00 -5.38
CA VAL A 79 -0.73 0.00 -4.42
C VAL A 79 -0.26 1.41 -4.79
N VAL A 80 1.02 1.58 -5.14
CA VAL A 80 1.57 2.90 -5.52
C VAL A 80 0.93 3.41 -6.79
N VAL A 81 0.90 2.61 -7.87
CA VAL A 81 0.35 3.01 -9.18
C VAL A 81 -1.15 3.33 -9.07
N THR A 82 -1.92 2.45 -8.44
CA THR A 82 -3.36 2.67 -8.21
C THR A 82 -3.61 3.83 -7.27
N GLY A 83 -2.73 4.06 -6.29
CA GLY A 83 -2.76 5.20 -5.38
C GLY A 83 -2.64 6.52 -6.14
N VAL A 84 -1.62 6.64 -7.01
CA VAL A 84 -1.42 7.80 -7.88
C VAL A 84 -2.62 8.03 -8.80
N TYR A 85 -3.16 6.97 -9.41
CA TYR A 85 -4.36 7.10 -10.23
C TYR A 85 -5.56 7.60 -9.42
N ASN A 86 -5.78 7.09 -8.21
CA ASN A 86 -6.87 7.52 -7.34
C ASN A 86 -6.77 9.00 -6.96
N LEU A 87 -5.55 9.58 -6.88
CA LEU A 87 -5.36 11.02 -6.65
C LEU A 87 -5.99 11.88 -7.76
N THR A 88 -5.90 11.43 -9.01
CA THR A 88 -6.48 12.15 -10.16
C THR A 88 -8.00 12.26 -10.07
N GLY A 89 -8.64 11.35 -9.31
CA GLY A 89 -10.08 11.35 -9.08
C GLY A 89 -10.56 12.32 -8.00
N LEU A 90 -9.66 12.91 -7.20
CA LEU A 90 -10.00 13.78 -6.08
C LEU A 90 -10.31 15.23 -6.51
N GLY A 91 -10.00 15.60 -7.75
CA GLY A 91 -10.15 16.97 -8.26
C GLY A 91 -8.96 17.88 -7.91
N PRO A 92 -9.07 19.19 -8.18
CA PRO A 92 -7.98 20.14 -8.01
C PRO A 92 -7.47 20.23 -6.57
N LEU A 93 -6.19 20.61 -6.40
CA LEU A 93 -5.55 20.72 -5.09
C LEU A 93 -6.26 21.76 -4.20
N GLU A 94 -6.73 22.85 -4.79
CA GLU A 94 -7.46 23.94 -4.14
C GLU A 94 -8.74 23.43 -3.48
N ALA A 95 -9.49 22.57 -4.20
CA ALA A 95 -10.67 21.90 -3.67
C ALA A 95 -10.32 20.94 -2.53
N LEU A 96 -9.12 20.36 -2.56
CA LEU A 96 -8.58 19.46 -1.54
C LEU A 96 -8.17 20.18 -0.25
N VAL A 97 -7.60 21.37 -0.39
CA VAL A 97 -7.26 22.26 0.72
C VAL A 97 -8.54 22.83 1.34
N ALA A 98 -9.50 23.29 0.53
CA ALA A 98 -10.76 23.85 1.01
C ALA A 98 -11.57 22.88 1.88
N ARG A 99 -11.54 21.58 1.57
CA ARG A 99 -12.19 20.51 2.37
C ARG A 99 -11.35 20.00 3.56
N GLY A 100 -10.21 20.63 3.84
CA GLY A 100 -9.29 20.23 4.92
C GLY A 100 -8.63 18.87 4.70
N ALA A 101 -8.63 18.33 3.47
CA ALA A 101 -8.05 17.03 3.15
C ALA A 101 -6.58 17.12 2.70
N GLY A 102 -6.09 18.32 2.36
CA GLY A 102 -4.75 18.55 1.82
C GLY A 102 -3.63 18.00 2.70
N LEU A 103 -3.66 18.32 4.00
CA LEU A 103 -2.65 17.86 4.95
C LEU A 103 -2.67 16.33 5.14
N VAL A 104 -3.86 15.73 5.23
CA VAL A 104 -4.02 14.27 5.38
C VAL A 104 -3.47 13.54 4.15
N LEU A 105 -3.73 14.08 2.96
CA LEU A 105 -3.19 13.52 1.72
C LEU A 105 -1.67 13.66 1.66
N ALA A 106 -1.13 14.84 1.96
CA ALA A 106 0.31 15.08 1.99
C ALA A 106 1.02 14.14 2.98
N ALA A 107 0.47 13.98 4.19
CA ALA A 107 0.96 13.05 5.19
C ALA A 107 0.94 11.61 4.67
N LYS A 108 -0.15 11.17 4.02
CA LYS A 108 -0.23 9.82 3.43
C LYS A 108 0.85 9.60 2.38
N VAL A 109 1.07 10.56 1.48
CA VAL A 109 2.11 10.47 0.44
C VAL A 109 3.50 10.40 1.06
N LEU A 110 3.80 11.28 2.03
CA LEU A 110 5.08 11.27 2.74
C LEU A 110 5.34 9.92 3.43
N LEU A 111 4.33 9.36 4.10
CA LEU A 111 4.45 8.07 4.75
C LEU A 111 4.72 6.93 3.75
N VAL A 112 4.10 6.96 2.57
CA VAL A 112 4.40 5.99 1.49
C VAL A 112 5.85 6.16 1.01
N LEU A 113 6.32 7.40 0.85
CA LEU A 113 7.71 7.68 0.46
C LEU A 113 8.73 7.23 1.50
N VAL A 114 8.36 7.18 2.79
CA VAL A 114 9.19 6.60 3.87
C VAL A 114 9.08 5.08 3.90
N LEU A 115 7.87 4.55 3.69
CA LEU A 115 7.60 3.11 3.73
C LEU A 115 8.39 2.34 2.68
N VAL A 116 8.46 2.85 1.45
CA VAL A 116 9.12 2.17 0.33
C VAL A 116 10.61 1.91 0.62
N PRO A 117 11.43 2.90 1.04
CA PRO A 117 12.79 2.67 1.50
C PRO A 117 12.93 1.69 2.66
N VAL A 118 12.03 1.71 3.66
CA VAL A 118 12.05 0.75 4.77
C VAL A 118 11.86 -0.67 4.27
N ALA A 119 10.87 -0.89 3.39
CA ALA A 119 10.64 -2.18 2.75
C ALA A 119 11.81 -2.61 1.86
N SER A 120 12.39 -1.69 1.08
CA SER A 120 13.59 -1.93 0.26
C SER A 120 14.77 -2.38 1.11
N GLN A 121 15.06 -1.68 2.21
CA GLN A 121 16.18 -1.99 3.06
C GLN A 121 16.04 -3.38 3.70
N ARG A 122 14.82 -3.74 4.07
CA ARG A 122 14.50 -5.07 4.59
C ARG A 122 14.76 -6.16 3.55
N ASP A 123 14.22 -6.01 2.34
CA ASP A 123 14.21 -7.06 1.32
C ASP A 123 15.50 -7.17 0.48
N PHE A 124 16.24 -6.08 0.33
CA PHE A 124 17.43 -6.02 -0.52
C PHE A 124 18.74 -5.91 0.28
N ALA A 125 18.71 -5.47 1.54
CA ALA A 125 19.90 -5.48 2.40
C ALA A 125 19.84 -6.58 3.46
N GLN A 126 18.81 -6.57 4.32
CA GLN A 126 18.81 -7.43 5.50
C GLN A 126 18.52 -8.90 5.18
N VAL A 127 17.58 -9.21 4.28
CA VAL A 127 17.30 -10.60 3.88
C VAL A 127 18.49 -11.25 3.15
N PRO A 128 19.15 -10.60 2.18
CA PRO A 128 20.38 -11.14 1.59
C PRO A 128 21.52 -11.29 2.60
N ARG A 129 21.69 -10.32 3.50
CA ARG A 129 22.66 -10.41 4.60
C ARG A 129 22.39 -11.63 5.49
N LEU A 130 21.14 -11.85 5.89
CA LEU A 130 20.74 -13.01 6.69
C LEU A 130 21.14 -14.33 6.00
N ARG A 131 20.88 -14.45 4.69
CA ARG A 131 21.25 -15.64 3.91
C ARG A 131 22.76 -15.85 3.84
N ARG A 132 23.55 -14.78 3.72
CA ARG A 132 25.02 -14.85 3.73
C ARG A 132 25.54 -15.33 5.08
N LEU A 133 25.03 -14.78 6.19
CA LEU A 133 25.42 -15.20 7.54
C LEU A 133 25.11 -16.69 7.77
N LEU A 134 23.93 -17.15 7.36
CA LEU A 134 23.57 -18.56 7.44
C LEU A 134 24.51 -19.46 6.62
N ALA A 135 24.87 -19.05 5.41
CA ALA A 135 25.77 -19.81 4.55
C ALA A 135 27.21 -19.88 5.12
N ALA A 136 27.63 -18.84 5.84
CA ALA A 136 28.93 -18.77 6.50
C ALA A 136 28.95 -19.45 7.89
N GLY A 137 27.80 -19.91 8.41
CA GLY A 137 27.70 -20.44 9.77
C GLY A 137 27.86 -19.36 10.86
N GLU A 138 27.70 -18.08 10.52
CA GLU A 138 27.80 -16.95 11.43
C GLU A 138 26.48 -16.67 12.15
N ASP A 139 26.53 -15.93 13.27
CA ASP A 139 25.35 -15.57 14.05
C ASP A 139 24.33 -14.74 13.22
N PRO A 140 23.12 -15.27 12.94
CA PRO A 140 22.09 -14.55 12.21
C PRO A 140 21.33 -13.52 13.07
N GLY A 141 21.56 -13.51 14.38
CA GLY A 141 20.83 -12.72 15.37
C GLY A 141 20.73 -11.21 15.05
N PRO A 142 21.84 -10.52 14.71
CA PRO A 142 21.79 -9.10 14.35
C PRO A 142 20.90 -8.81 13.13
N ALA A 143 20.97 -9.64 12.09
CA ALA A 143 20.15 -9.48 10.89
C ALA A 143 18.66 -9.76 11.21
N LEU A 144 18.35 -10.78 12.01
CA LEU A 144 16.99 -11.05 12.46
C LEU A 144 16.38 -9.91 13.29
N ARG A 145 17.17 -9.27 14.17
CA ARG A 145 16.72 -8.09 14.93
C ARG A 145 16.43 -6.91 14.01
N ALA A 146 17.30 -6.66 13.03
CA ALA A 146 17.10 -5.60 12.04
C ALA A 146 15.82 -5.84 11.21
N ILE A 147 15.63 -7.07 10.71
CA ILE A 147 14.41 -7.45 9.98
C ILE A 147 13.17 -7.28 10.85
N ALA A 148 13.23 -7.73 12.11
CA ALA A 148 12.12 -7.58 13.05
C ALA A 148 11.69 -6.11 13.24
N TRP A 149 12.68 -5.22 13.37
CA TRP A 149 12.42 -3.80 13.58
C TRP A 149 11.87 -3.14 12.32
N LEU A 150 12.45 -3.44 11.15
CA LEU A 150 11.99 -2.95 9.85
C LEU A 150 10.57 -3.45 9.53
N ASP A 151 10.26 -4.72 9.80
CA ASP A 151 8.93 -5.29 9.59
C ASP A 151 7.90 -4.58 10.48
N ARG A 152 8.22 -4.30 11.75
CA ARG A 152 7.35 -3.54 12.66
C ARG A 152 7.16 -2.10 12.23
N ALA A 153 8.23 -1.42 11.82
CA ALA A 153 8.16 -0.05 11.32
C ALA A 153 7.29 0.01 10.05
N ALA A 154 7.50 -0.91 9.11
CA ALA A 154 6.71 -0.99 7.89
C ALA A 154 5.23 -1.34 8.16
N LEU A 155 4.94 -2.22 9.12
CA LEU A 155 3.57 -2.51 9.56
C LEU A 155 2.90 -1.29 10.16
N ALA A 156 3.58 -0.59 11.08
CA ALA A 156 3.05 0.61 11.71
C ALA A 156 2.75 1.70 10.67
N LEU A 157 3.69 1.96 9.76
CA LEU A 157 3.51 2.89 8.64
C LEU A 157 2.33 2.46 7.76
N GLY A 158 2.26 1.18 7.38
CA GLY A 158 1.19 0.63 6.56
C GLY A 158 -0.20 0.81 7.18
N VAL A 159 -0.36 0.50 8.47
CA VAL A 159 -1.60 0.70 9.21
C VAL A 159 -1.99 2.18 9.26
N VAL A 160 -1.05 3.08 9.54
CA VAL A 160 -1.31 4.52 9.54
C VAL A 160 -1.72 5.01 8.14
N ILE A 161 -1.05 4.58 7.08
CA ILE A 161 -1.38 4.92 5.69
C ILE A 161 -2.80 4.47 5.34
N VAL A 162 -3.19 3.26 5.75
CA VAL A 162 -4.56 2.74 5.56
C VAL A 162 -5.56 3.60 6.34
N TYR A 163 -5.30 3.90 7.61
CA TYR A 163 -6.15 4.75 8.43
C TYR A 163 -6.36 6.14 7.80
N LEU A 164 -5.28 6.80 7.35
CA LEU A 164 -5.37 8.09 6.67
C LEU A 164 -6.16 7.98 5.35
N GLY A 165 -6.02 6.87 4.64
CA GLY A 165 -6.83 6.56 3.46
C GLY A 165 -8.33 6.50 3.77
N LEU A 166 -8.71 5.83 4.86
CA LEU A 166 -10.10 5.77 5.32
C LEU A 166 -10.60 7.13 5.82
N ALA A 167 -9.75 7.89 6.50
CA ALA A 167 -10.07 9.24 6.97
C ALA A 167 -10.33 10.20 5.80
N LEU A 168 -9.60 10.06 4.69
CA LEU A 168 -9.85 10.80 3.44
C LEU A 168 -11.16 10.36 2.76
N ALA A 169 -11.46 9.06 2.77
CA ALA A 169 -12.67 8.54 2.12
C ALA A 169 -13.97 8.95 2.82
N ARG A 170 -13.92 9.38 4.09
CA ARG A 170 -15.07 9.83 4.88
C ARG A 170 -15.36 11.34 4.79
N ARG A 171 -14.50 12.13 4.12
CA ARG A 171 -14.65 13.59 3.96
C ARG A 171 -15.20 13.94 2.60
#